data_AF-A0A7S1FE05-F1
#
_entry.id   AF-A0A7S1FE05-F1
#
_cell.length_a   1.000
_cell.length_b   1.000
_cell.length_c   1.000
_cell.angle_alpha   90.00
_cell.angle_beta   90.00
_cell.angle_gamma   90.00
#
_symmetry.space_group_name_H-M   'P 1'
#
loop_
_entity.id
_entity.type
_entity.pdbx_description
1 polymer ?
#
loop_
_entity_poly.entity_id
_entity_poly.type
_entity_poly.pdbx_seq_one_letter_code
_entity_poly.pdbx_strand_id
1 'polypeptide(L)'
;TTQYAAYGSVISDVATYGPYLRDISEKVLGDDQLRWHDVAAFFRDSGLVYDQKIVALILDGDFHMFNYRKDLLEQWGEEPPKTLSEMVELAVKYNGTDMNEDGEPDFGFCHIGGSIGDRMTG
;
A
#
# COMPACT_ATOMS: atom_id res chain seq x y z
N THR A 1 -17.81 17.10 -16.30
CA THR A 1 -16.65 17.38 -15.44
C THR A 1 -15.88 16.10 -15.30
N THR A 2 -14.87 15.90 -16.13
CA THR A 2 -14.03 14.70 -16.08
C THR A 2 -13.11 14.83 -14.89
N GLN A 3 -13.40 14.08 -13.83
CA GLN A 3 -12.50 13.95 -12.69
C GLN A 3 -11.32 13.10 -13.19
N TYR A 4 -10.23 13.76 -13.56
CA TYR A 4 -8.94 13.10 -13.63
C TYR A 4 -8.63 12.67 -12.20
N ALA A 5 -8.94 11.42 -11.88
CA ALA A 5 -8.25 10.73 -10.80
C ALA A 5 -6.80 10.58 -11.28
N ALA A 6 -6.00 11.63 -11.09
CA ALA A 6 -4.57 11.49 -11.20
C ALA A 6 -4.19 10.46 -10.12
N TYR A 7 -3.72 9.29 -10.54
CA TYR A 7 -3.08 8.31 -9.66
C TYR A 7 -1.71 8.85 -9.21
N GLY A 8 -1.71 10.05 -8.64
CA GLY A 8 -0.60 10.65 -7.93
C GLY A 8 -0.79 10.31 -6.46
N SER A 9 0.26 9.75 -5.83
CA SER A 9 0.28 9.72 -4.37
C SER A 9 0.18 11.16 -3.88
N VAL A 10 -0.76 11.45 -2.96
CA VAL A 10 -0.91 12.79 -2.36
C VAL A 10 0.43 13.31 -1.82
N ILE A 11 1.29 12.41 -1.36
CA ILE A 11 2.66 12.72 -0.91
C ILE A 11 3.50 13.32 -2.05
N SER A 12 3.43 12.73 -3.25
CA SER A 12 4.15 13.22 -4.43
C SER A 12 3.63 14.59 -4.86
N ASP A 13 2.31 14.77 -4.86
CA ASP A 13 1.72 16.06 -5.26
C ASP A 13 2.04 17.16 -4.25
N VAL A 14 2.01 16.86 -2.95
CA VAL A 14 2.42 17.79 -1.89
C VAL A 14 3.91 18.13 -2.01
N ALA A 15 4.76 17.15 -2.32
CA ALA A 15 6.19 17.39 -2.52
C ALA A 15 6.47 18.28 -3.76
N THR A 16 5.75 18.05 -4.87
CA THR A 16 5.95 18.78 -6.13
C THR A 16 5.30 20.17 -6.12
N TYR A 17 4.08 20.28 -5.62
CA TYR A 17 3.25 21.48 -5.75
C TYR A 17 3.10 22.27 -4.45
N GLY A 18 3.62 21.75 -3.32
CA GLY A 18 3.55 22.37 -2.00
C GLY A 18 3.77 23.89 -1.95
N PRO A 19 4.75 24.48 -2.66
CA PRO A 19 4.95 25.94 -2.70
C PRO A 19 3.75 26.75 -3.20
N TYR A 20 2.87 26.12 -3.99
CA TYR A 20 1.69 26.74 -4.61
C TYR A 20 0.40 26.41 -3.87
N LEU A 21 0.43 25.50 -2.90
CA LEU A 21 -0.74 25.09 -2.13
C LEU A 21 -1.00 26.06 -0.97
N ARG A 22 -2.28 26.26 -0.65
CA ARG A 22 -2.70 27.15 0.43
C ARG A 22 -2.43 26.49 1.78
N ASP A 23 -1.88 27.26 2.71
CA ASP A 23 -1.87 26.92 4.13
C ASP A 23 -3.32 26.91 4.68
N ILE A 24 -3.74 25.75 5.14
CA ILE A 24 -5.05 25.53 5.78
C ILE A 24 -4.94 25.14 7.25
N SER A 25 -3.75 25.29 7.86
CA SER A 25 -3.45 24.80 9.22
C SER A 25 -4.41 25.35 10.27
N GLU A 26 -4.70 26.65 10.23
CA GLU A 26 -5.65 27.28 11.17
C GLU A 26 -7.05 26.66 11.08
N LYS A 27 -7.52 26.37 9.86
CA LYS A 27 -8.85 25.77 9.65
C LYS A 27 -8.89 24.33 10.14
N VAL A 28 -7.84 23.57 9.87
CA VAL A 28 -7.78 22.15 10.24
C VAL A 28 -7.66 21.98 11.76
N LEU A 29 -6.78 22.76 12.39
CA LEU A 29 -6.53 22.66 13.83
C LEU A 29 -7.60 23.36 14.67
N GLY A 30 -8.35 24.30 14.08
CA GLY A 30 -9.45 25.00 14.74
C GLY A 30 -10.82 24.33 14.61
N ASP A 31 -10.94 23.26 13.83
CA ASP A 31 -12.21 22.54 13.61
C ASP A 31 -12.20 21.15 14.26
N ASP A 32 -12.80 21.08 15.44
CA ASP A 32 -12.93 19.83 16.21
C ASP A 32 -13.74 18.75 15.47
N GLN A 33 -14.59 19.12 14.50
CA GLN A 33 -15.40 18.15 13.75
C GLN A 33 -14.56 17.32 12.80
N LEU A 34 -13.42 17.84 12.34
CA LEU A 34 -12.49 17.10 11.47
C LEU A 34 -11.82 15.94 12.18
N ARG A 35 -11.82 15.92 13.53
CA ARG A 35 -11.18 14.88 14.34
C ARG A 35 -9.76 14.58 13.85
N TRP A 36 -8.96 15.62 13.61
CA TRP A 36 -7.65 15.52 12.97
C TRP A 36 -6.71 14.47 13.58
N HIS A 37 -6.80 14.25 14.88
CA HIS A 37 -5.98 13.27 15.59
C HIS A 37 -6.49 11.82 15.54
N ASP A 38 -7.68 11.59 14.99
CA ASP A 38 -8.29 10.27 14.74
C ASP A 38 -7.76 9.61 13.46
N VAL A 39 -7.07 10.39 12.61
CA VAL A 39 -6.41 9.90 11.40
C VAL A 39 -5.02 9.37 11.76
N ALA A 40 -4.63 8.24 11.16
CA ALA A 40 -3.32 7.63 11.39
C ALA A 40 -2.19 8.62 11.13
N ALA A 41 -1.23 8.67 12.07
CA ALA A 41 -0.15 9.66 12.10
C ALA A 41 0.66 9.73 10.79
N PHE A 42 0.87 8.58 10.14
CA PHE A 42 1.58 8.50 8.85
C PHE A 42 1.02 9.47 7.80
N PHE A 43 -0.31 9.51 7.64
CA PHE A 43 -0.93 10.38 6.64
C PHE A 43 -0.90 11.84 7.08
N ARG A 44 -1.21 12.09 8.36
CA ARG A 44 -1.31 13.43 8.95
C ARG A 44 0.01 14.19 8.94
N ASP A 45 1.08 13.50 9.31
CA ASP A 45 2.35 14.14 9.67
C ASP A 45 3.35 14.16 8.51
N SER A 46 3.10 13.42 7.42
CA SER A 46 4.02 13.33 6.28
C SER A 46 3.35 13.52 4.92
N GLY A 47 2.08 13.14 4.77
CA GLY A 47 1.40 13.17 3.47
C GLY A 47 0.75 14.49 3.09
N LEU A 48 0.50 15.37 4.07
CA LEU A 48 -0.28 16.59 3.88
C LEU A 48 0.44 17.88 4.29
N VAL A 49 1.71 17.76 4.68
CA VAL A 49 2.48 18.87 5.26
C VAL A 49 3.58 19.28 4.29
N TYR A 50 3.62 20.57 3.98
CA TYR A 50 4.71 21.21 3.24
C TYR A 50 5.19 22.44 4.01
N ASP A 51 6.50 22.57 4.24
CA ASP A 51 7.06 23.72 4.98
C ASP A 51 6.36 23.95 6.34
N GLN A 52 6.13 22.86 7.08
CA GLN A 52 5.41 22.84 8.37
C GLN A 52 3.94 23.30 8.33
N LYS A 53 3.37 23.45 7.14
CA LYS A 53 1.97 23.87 6.94
C LYS A 53 1.14 22.70 6.44
N ILE A 54 -0.06 22.55 6.98
CA ILE A 54 -1.06 21.62 6.44
C ILE A 54 -1.60 22.24 5.15
N VAL A 55 -1.43 21.53 4.03
CA VAL A 55 -1.77 22.04 2.68
C VAL A 55 -2.83 21.21 1.95
N ALA A 56 -3.26 20.10 2.55
CA ALA A 56 -4.28 19.21 2.00
C ALA A 56 -5.08 18.52 3.14
N LEU A 57 -6.23 17.93 2.79
CA LEU A 57 -7.05 17.10 3.68
C LEU A 57 -7.00 15.64 3.20
N ILE A 58 -6.98 14.69 4.14
CA ILE A 58 -7.16 13.26 3.83
C ILE A 58 -8.66 13.00 3.67
N LEU A 59 -9.04 12.52 2.49
CA LEU A 59 -10.37 11.98 2.26
C LEU A 59 -10.40 10.46 2.46
N ASP A 60 -9.35 9.79 2.00
CA ASP A 60 -9.17 8.35 2.06
C ASP A 60 -7.66 8.01 2.16
N GLY A 61 -7.34 6.83 2.67
CA GLY A 61 -5.97 6.36 2.86
C GLY A 61 -5.85 4.87 2.60
N ASP A 62 -5.11 4.52 1.55
CA ASP A 62 -4.83 3.13 1.18
C ASP A 62 -3.48 2.66 1.73
N PHE A 63 -3.46 1.45 2.29
CA PHE A 63 -2.23 0.71 2.58
C PHE A 63 -2.16 -0.53 1.71
N HIS A 64 -1.02 -0.74 1.05
CA HIS A 64 -0.71 -2.04 0.48
C HIS A 64 -0.24 -2.97 1.60
N MET A 65 -1.00 -4.03 1.84
CA MET A 65 -0.67 -5.07 2.81
C MET A 65 -0.35 -6.38 2.08
N PHE A 66 0.61 -7.11 2.61
CA PHE A 66 0.87 -8.47 2.16
C PHE A 66 -0.19 -9.41 2.74
N ASN A 67 -0.75 -10.25 1.88
CA ASN A 67 -1.68 -11.30 2.25
C ASN A 67 -1.05 -12.65 1.91
N TYR A 68 -1.38 -13.68 2.68
CA TYR A 68 -0.89 -15.04 2.46
C TYR A 68 -2.01 -16.07 2.64
N ARG A 69 -1.87 -17.22 1.98
CA ARG A 69 -2.81 -18.36 2.08
C ARG A 69 -2.47 -19.21 3.29
N LYS A 70 -3.14 -18.92 4.41
CA LYS A 70 -2.90 -19.58 5.70
C LYS A 70 -3.12 -21.11 5.62
N ASP A 71 -4.12 -21.54 4.90
CA ASP A 71 -4.45 -22.95 4.65
C ASP A 71 -3.30 -23.71 3.97
N LEU A 72 -2.64 -23.10 2.98
CA LEU A 72 -1.48 -23.69 2.31
C LEU A 72 -0.27 -23.78 3.25
N LEU A 73 -0.01 -22.73 4.05
CA LEU A 73 1.07 -22.77 5.04
C LEU A 73 0.86 -23.89 6.06
N GLU A 74 -0.37 -24.06 6.57
CA GLU A 74 -0.71 -25.15 7.48
C GLU A 74 -0.54 -26.53 6.82
N GLN A 75 -0.97 -26.70 5.58
CA GLN A 75 -0.80 -27.93 4.81
C GLN A 75 0.67 -28.29 4.59
N TRP A 76 1.52 -27.29 4.39
CA TRP A 76 2.96 -27.46 4.15
C TRP A 76 3.80 -27.50 5.42
N GLY A 77 3.21 -27.22 6.59
CA GLY A 77 3.95 -27.12 7.85
C GLY A 77 4.88 -25.90 7.91
N GLU A 78 4.52 -24.82 7.22
CA GLU A 78 5.28 -23.57 7.16
C GLU A 78 4.71 -22.52 8.13
N GLU A 79 5.59 -21.68 8.66
CA GLU A 79 5.19 -20.53 9.48
C GLU A 79 4.96 -19.29 8.59
N PRO A 80 4.05 -18.37 8.98
CA PRO A 80 3.89 -17.10 8.26
C PRO A 80 5.21 -16.32 8.19
N PRO A 81 5.58 -15.79 7.01
CA PRO A 81 6.83 -15.05 6.84
C PRO A 81 6.79 -13.74 7.63
N LYS A 82 7.90 -13.43 8.29
CA LYS A 82 8.10 -12.22 9.11
C LYS A 82 8.99 -11.20 8.42
N THR A 83 9.67 -11.60 7.36
CA THR A 83 10.52 -10.73 6.53
C THR A 83 10.16 -10.82 5.05
N LEU A 84 10.54 -9.79 4.29
CA LEU A 84 10.38 -9.81 2.83
C LEU A 84 11.18 -10.94 2.18
N SER A 85 12.37 -11.26 2.71
CA SER A 85 13.18 -12.37 2.22
C SER A 85 12.48 -13.71 2.42
N GLU A 86 11.95 -13.98 3.61
CA GLU A 86 11.18 -15.20 3.90
C GLU A 86 9.94 -15.31 3.02
N MET A 87 9.24 -14.19 2.79
CA MET A 87 8.10 -14.16 1.87
C MET A 87 8.52 -14.53 0.44
N VAL A 88 9.64 -14.00 -0.05
CA VAL A 88 10.15 -14.31 -1.40
C VAL A 88 10.62 -15.75 -1.48
N GLU A 89 11.29 -16.27 -0.45
CA GLU A 89 11.73 -17.67 -0.40
C GLU A 89 10.56 -18.65 -0.47
N LEU A 90 9.50 -18.41 0.33
CA LEU A 90 8.26 -19.20 0.26
C LEU A 90 7.60 -19.07 -1.12
N ALA A 91 7.49 -17.85 -1.65
CA ALA A 91 6.91 -17.63 -2.96
C ALA A 91 7.67 -18.40 -4.06
N VAL A 92 9.00 -18.36 -4.07
CA VAL A 92 9.82 -19.10 -5.05
C VAL A 92 9.69 -20.60 -4.86
N LYS A 93 9.68 -21.08 -3.60
CA LYS A 93 9.59 -22.51 -3.28
C LYS A 93 8.32 -23.16 -3.84
N TYR A 94 7.18 -22.46 -3.77
CA TYR A 94 5.88 -22.98 -4.21
C TYR A 94 5.45 -22.46 -5.58
N ASN A 95 6.24 -21.61 -6.24
CA ASN A 95 5.90 -21.14 -7.57
C ASN A 95 5.87 -22.30 -8.58
N GLY A 96 4.76 -22.45 -9.30
CA GLY A 96 4.54 -23.52 -10.26
C GLY A 96 3.99 -24.81 -9.67
N THR A 97 3.64 -24.85 -8.37
CA THR A 97 2.87 -25.96 -7.80
C THR A 97 1.38 -25.72 -8.00
N ASP A 98 0.60 -26.78 -8.12
CA ASP A 98 -0.87 -26.70 -8.08
C ASP A 98 -1.34 -26.52 -6.63
N MET A 99 -1.81 -25.31 -6.29
CA MET A 99 -2.24 -24.93 -4.95
C MET A 99 -3.76 -24.97 -4.77
N ASN A 100 -4.50 -25.29 -5.82
CA ASN A 100 -5.96 -25.30 -5.81
C ASN A 100 -6.58 -26.62 -6.33
N GLU A 101 -5.74 -27.59 -6.71
CA GLU A 101 -6.06 -28.90 -7.23
C GLU A 101 -6.81 -28.89 -8.58
N ASP A 102 -6.60 -27.85 -9.40
CA ASP A 102 -7.20 -27.73 -10.74
C ASP A 102 -6.36 -28.35 -11.87
N GLY A 103 -5.16 -28.83 -11.56
CA GLY A 103 -4.22 -29.44 -12.50
C GLY A 103 -3.32 -28.45 -13.24
N GLU A 104 -3.43 -27.15 -12.99
CA GLU A 104 -2.59 -26.10 -13.57
C GLU A 104 -1.59 -25.53 -12.54
N PRO A 105 -0.38 -25.10 -12.96
CA PRO A 105 0.59 -24.48 -12.07
C PRO A 105 0.15 -23.08 -11.55
N ASP A 106 0.26 -22.85 -10.25
CA ASP A 106 -0.04 -21.55 -9.63
C ASP A 106 1.20 -20.67 -9.36
N PHE A 107 0.96 -19.41 -9.02
CA PHE A 107 2.00 -18.43 -8.70
C PHE A 107 2.21 -18.27 -7.20
N GLY A 108 3.48 -18.25 -6.76
CA GLY A 108 3.81 -18.08 -5.34
C GLY A 108 3.65 -16.64 -4.81
N PHE A 109 3.52 -15.65 -5.69
CA PHE A 109 3.27 -14.25 -5.31
C PHE A 109 2.65 -13.47 -6.46
N CYS A 110 1.62 -12.68 -6.14
CA CYS A 110 0.95 -11.78 -7.06
C CYS A 110 0.97 -10.35 -6.49
N HIS A 111 1.26 -9.37 -7.35
CA HIS A 111 1.12 -7.95 -7.04
C HIS A 111 0.35 -7.25 -8.16
N ILE A 112 -0.02 -5.98 -7.93
CA ILE A 112 -0.82 -5.17 -8.88
C ILE A 112 -0.19 -5.05 -10.28
N GLY A 113 1.10 -5.37 -10.43
CA GLY A 113 1.85 -5.36 -11.70
C GLY A 113 2.23 -6.74 -12.27
N GLY A 114 1.66 -7.84 -11.75
CA GLY A 114 1.89 -9.20 -12.25
C GLY A 114 2.30 -10.20 -11.15
N SER A 115 2.73 -11.41 -11.54
CA SER A 115 3.20 -12.43 -10.59
C SER A 115 4.74 -12.53 -10.56
N ILE A 116 5.33 -13.11 -9.49
CA ILE A 116 6.79 -13.40 -9.47
C ILE A 116 7.19 -14.40 -10.57
N GLY A 117 6.28 -15.30 -10.96
CA GLY A 117 6.54 -16.28 -12.03
C GLY A 117 6.83 -15.65 -13.39
N ASP A 118 6.22 -14.50 -13.69
CA ASP A 118 6.35 -13.84 -15.00
C ASP A 118 7.71 -13.13 -15.21
N ARG A 119 8.45 -12.82 -14.14
CA ARG A 119 9.68 -12.01 -14.21
C ARG A 119 10.97 -12.77 -13.90
N MET A 120 10.89 -14.03 -13.47
CA MET A 120 12.06 -14.86 -13.14
C MET A 120 12.48 -15.81 -14.28
N THR A 121 11.75 -15.82 -15.40
CA THR A 121 12.07 -16.62 -16.61
C THR A 121 12.75 -15.80 -17.71
N GLY A 122 13.34 -14.65 -17.38
CA GLY A 122 14.05 -13.76 -18.31
C GLY A 122 15.53 -13.60 -17.98
#